data_AF-A0A4Y7XAS3-F1
#
_entry.id   AF-A0A4Y7XAS3-F1
#
_cell.length_a   1.000
_cell.length_b   1.000
_cell.length_c   1.000
_cell.angle_alpha   90.00
_cell.angle_beta   90.00
_cell.angle_gamma   90.00
#
_symmetry.space_group_name_H-M   'P 1'
#
loop_
_entity.id
_entity.type
_entity.pdbx_description
1 polymer ?
#
loop_
_entity_poly.entity_id
_entity_poly.type
_entity_poly.pdbx_seq_one_letter_code
_entity_poly.pdbx_strand_id
1 'polypeptide(L)'
;MSSSQNWRANPAKNYHGPKIALIHGLLAGSHMERHLLQFLREAGYQDTSLYSNHQRPAAVARDLIEAGKAGCPIVLIGYSQGGSQVIKVAKVLQEHGIDCDLVISLAAGGMGRLYPAQWGFNVRQIPANIKRYLNYFAAVDRLGTDHRYHRNLAIAPGFDTHVENIAYPIDANVDHLNIVRCYPAERIIPEVRTLFLERLLHELATLKSGILPAF
;
A
#
# COMPACT_ATOMS: atom_id res chain seq x y z
N MET A 1 26.52 7.55 11.56
CA MET A 1 26.86 6.54 10.52
C MET A 1 25.64 6.38 9.63
N SER A 2 25.74 6.79 8.37
CA SER A 2 24.65 6.65 7.40
C SER A 2 24.59 5.19 6.97
N SER A 3 23.67 4.41 7.54
CA SER A 3 23.30 3.12 6.95
C SER A 3 22.71 3.42 5.58
N SER A 4 23.32 2.92 4.52
CA SER A 4 22.72 2.97 3.19
C SER A 4 21.31 2.37 3.27
N GLN A 5 20.30 3.22 3.09
CA GLN A 5 18.90 2.81 3.10
C GLN A 5 18.68 1.78 1.98
N ASN A 6 18.58 0.50 2.33
CA ASN A 6 18.39 -0.58 1.36
C ASN A 6 16.90 -0.75 1.03
N TRP A 7 16.33 0.28 0.42
CA TRP A 7 14.92 0.33 0.06
C TRP A 7 14.58 -0.52 -1.16
N ARG A 8 15.57 -0.96 -1.93
CA ARG A 8 15.34 -1.80 -3.12
C ARG A 8 15.40 -3.27 -2.75
N ALA A 9 14.48 -4.05 -3.29
CA ALA A 9 14.50 -5.49 -3.14
C ALA A 9 15.59 -6.10 -4.02
N ASN A 10 16.17 -7.19 -3.53
CA ASN A 10 17.02 -8.09 -4.32
C ASN A 10 16.67 -9.53 -3.89
N PRO A 11 15.47 -10.02 -4.28
CA PRO A 11 15.00 -11.33 -3.84
C PRO A 11 15.87 -12.45 -4.43
N ALA A 12 15.82 -13.63 -3.81
CA ALA A 12 16.46 -14.82 -4.38
C ALA A 12 15.85 -15.16 -5.76
N LYS A 13 16.65 -15.78 -6.65
CA LYS A 13 16.21 -16.13 -8.02
C LYS A 13 15.00 -17.07 -8.07
N ASN A 14 14.77 -17.83 -7.01
CA ASN A 14 13.64 -18.75 -6.84
C ASN A 14 12.49 -18.16 -6.01
N TYR A 15 12.45 -16.84 -5.83
CA TYR A 15 11.32 -16.20 -5.18
C TYR A 15 10.09 -16.24 -6.11
N HIS A 16 8.99 -16.78 -5.59
CA HIS A 16 7.72 -16.91 -6.31
C HIS A 16 6.56 -16.19 -5.59
N GLY A 17 6.86 -15.27 -4.68
CA GLY A 17 5.84 -14.46 -4.01
C GLY A 17 5.44 -13.22 -4.85
N PRO A 18 4.51 -12.39 -4.34
CA PRO A 18 4.11 -11.16 -4.99
C PRO A 18 5.28 -10.16 -5.06
N LYS A 19 5.22 -9.26 -6.05
CA LYS A 19 6.07 -8.08 -6.12
C LYS A 19 5.37 -6.90 -5.45
N ILE A 20 5.97 -6.37 -4.39
CA ILE A 20 5.35 -5.36 -3.51
C ILE A 20 6.07 -4.02 -3.63
N ALA A 21 5.34 -2.96 -3.95
CA ALA A 21 5.81 -1.59 -3.86
C ALA A 21 5.18 -0.86 -2.66
N LEU A 22 6.02 -0.53 -1.68
CA LEU A 22 5.68 0.39 -0.59
C LEU A 22 5.94 1.82 -1.02
N ILE A 23 5.01 2.75 -0.78
CA ILE A 23 5.21 4.17 -1.04
C ILE A 23 5.00 4.95 0.26
N HIS A 24 6.04 5.58 0.77
CA HIS A 24 5.97 6.37 2.01
C HIS A 24 5.40 7.77 1.75
N GLY A 25 4.76 8.36 2.76
CA GLY A 25 4.35 9.77 2.74
C GLY A 25 5.49 10.75 2.99
N LEU A 26 5.16 12.03 3.13
CA LEU A 26 6.14 13.10 3.35
C LEU A 26 7.05 12.80 4.54
N LEU A 27 8.37 12.75 4.29
CA LEU A 27 9.41 12.49 5.28
C LEU A 27 9.25 11.18 6.09
N ALA A 28 8.45 10.24 5.61
CA ALA A 28 8.12 9.00 6.32
C ALA A 28 8.98 7.78 5.93
N GLY A 29 10.05 7.98 5.13
CA GLY A 29 10.88 6.90 4.60
C GLY A 29 11.44 5.99 5.68
N SER A 30 12.17 6.54 6.66
CA SER A 30 12.75 5.76 7.76
C SER A 30 11.70 5.11 8.67
N HIS A 31 10.50 5.71 8.80
CA HIS A 31 9.40 5.14 9.58
C HIS A 31 8.80 3.91 8.87
N MET A 32 8.54 4.02 7.57
CA MET A 32 8.06 2.93 6.73
C MET A 32 9.11 1.81 6.57
N GLU A 33 10.39 2.17 6.48
CA GLU A 33 11.49 1.22 6.43
C GLU A 33 11.54 0.35 7.69
N ARG A 34 11.58 1.00 8.86
CA ARG A 34 11.64 0.31 10.17
C ARG A 34 10.40 -0.53 10.46
N HIS A 35 9.26 -0.17 9.90
CA HIS A 35 8.01 -0.87 10.17
C HIS A 35 7.61 -1.76 9.01
N LEU A 36 6.90 -1.25 8.01
CA LEU A 36 6.28 -2.10 7.00
C LEU A 36 7.29 -2.79 6.08
N LEU A 37 8.40 -2.14 5.69
CA LEU A 37 9.40 -2.78 4.84
C LEU A 37 10.08 -3.94 5.57
N GLN A 38 10.56 -3.69 6.79
CA GLN A 38 11.19 -4.70 7.62
C GLN A 38 10.21 -5.84 7.92
N PHE A 39 8.99 -5.52 8.36
CA PHE A 39 7.94 -6.49 8.68
C PHE A 39 7.62 -7.44 7.51
N LEU A 40 7.40 -6.88 6.31
CA LEU A 40 7.08 -7.70 5.14
C LEU A 40 8.24 -8.60 4.73
N ARG A 41 9.47 -8.09 4.76
CA ARG A 41 10.66 -8.88 4.42
C ARG A 41 10.92 -9.99 5.43
N GLU A 42 10.75 -9.71 6.73
CA GLU A 42 10.84 -10.72 7.81
C GLU A 42 9.73 -11.77 7.70
N ALA A 43 8.54 -11.40 7.22
CA ALA A 43 7.44 -12.33 6.94
C ALA A 43 7.61 -13.14 5.64
N GLY A 44 8.73 -12.97 4.92
CA GLY A 44 9.05 -13.75 3.71
C GLY A 44 8.74 -13.07 2.38
N TYR A 45 8.16 -11.87 2.37
CA TYR A 45 7.88 -11.10 1.16
C TYR A 45 9.10 -10.29 0.72
N GLN A 46 10.13 -11.00 0.27
CA GLN A 46 11.47 -10.44 0.00
C GLN A 46 11.49 -9.49 -1.21
N ASP A 47 10.61 -9.67 -2.21
CA ASP A 47 10.46 -8.72 -3.33
C ASP A 47 9.58 -7.51 -2.97
N THR A 48 9.88 -6.93 -1.80
CA THR A 48 9.27 -5.68 -1.32
C THR A 48 10.28 -4.55 -1.43
N SER A 49 9.94 -3.53 -2.22
CA SER A 49 10.73 -2.30 -2.36
C SER A 49 9.98 -1.10 -1.76
N LEU A 50 10.72 -0.15 -1.18
CA LEU A 50 10.22 1.10 -0.66
C LEU A 50 10.58 2.28 -1.59
N TYR A 51 9.60 3.14 -1.81
CA TYR A 51 9.64 4.28 -2.71
C TYR A 51 9.20 5.55 -1.99
N SER A 52 9.74 6.68 -2.43
CA SER A 52 9.32 8.00 -1.97
C SER A 52 8.05 8.47 -2.66
N ASN A 53 7.17 9.18 -1.95
CA ASN A 53 6.02 9.86 -2.55
C ASN A 53 6.40 10.90 -3.61
N HIS A 54 7.66 11.33 -3.66
CA HIS A 54 8.19 12.24 -4.69
C HIS A 54 8.66 11.52 -5.95
N GLN A 55 8.78 10.18 -5.91
CA GLN A 55 9.15 9.42 -7.10
C GLN A 55 8.04 9.49 -8.14
N ARG A 56 8.43 9.64 -9.42
CA ARG A 56 7.47 9.68 -10.53
C ARG A 56 6.71 8.34 -10.58
N PRO A 57 5.36 8.34 -10.68
CA PRO A 57 4.57 7.11 -10.75
C PRO A 57 5.05 6.14 -11.83
N ALA A 58 5.41 6.66 -13.01
CA ALA A 58 5.94 5.85 -14.11
C ALA A 58 7.29 5.18 -13.81
N ALA A 59 8.10 5.75 -12.91
CA ALA A 59 9.35 5.11 -12.48
C ALA A 59 9.06 3.94 -11.52
N VAL A 60 8.08 4.08 -10.62
CA VAL A 60 7.63 2.96 -9.76
C VAL A 60 6.99 1.86 -10.61
N ALA A 61 6.08 2.22 -11.52
CA ALA A 61 5.38 1.27 -12.37
C ALA A 61 6.33 0.45 -13.25
N ARG A 62 7.41 1.07 -13.77
CA ARG A 62 8.43 0.38 -14.58
C ARG A 62 9.02 -0.83 -13.88
N ASP A 63 9.29 -0.71 -12.58
CA ASP A 63 9.85 -1.81 -11.79
C ASP A 63 8.86 -2.98 -11.64
N LEU A 64 7.56 -2.72 -11.82
CA LEU A 64 6.48 -3.69 -11.64
C LEU A 64 6.00 -4.32 -12.96
N ILE A 65 6.13 -3.61 -14.08
CA ILE A 65 5.60 -4.04 -15.38
C ILE A 65 6.18 -5.39 -15.81
N GLU A 66 7.49 -5.60 -15.68
CA GLU A 66 8.12 -6.87 -16.08
C GLU A 66 7.57 -8.05 -15.28
N ALA A 67 7.42 -7.88 -13.96
CA ALA A 67 6.85 -8.89 -13.08
C ALA A 67 5.38 -9.16 -13.41
N GLY A 68 4.59 -8.11 -13.66
CA GLY A 68 3.18 -8.23 -14.02
C GLY A 68 3.00 -8.97 -15.35
N LYS A 69 3.84 -8.67 -16.36
CA LYS A 69 3.84 -9.40 -17.64
C LYS A 69 4.20 -10.87 -17.50
N ALA A 70 5.03 -11.20 -16.50
CA ALA A 70 5.38 -12.58 -16.16
C ALA A 70 4.31 -13.29 -15.30
N GLY A 71 3.17 -12.64 -15.02
CA GLY A 71 2.09 -13.22 -14.21
C GLY A 71 2.36 -13.22 -12.70
N CYS A 72 3.36 -12.46 -12.25
CA CYS A 72 3.61 -12.26 -10.82
C CYS A 72 2.54 -11.34 -10.22
N PRO A 73 1.94 -11.69 -9.06
CA PRO A 73 0.97 -10.82 -8.42
C PRO A 73 1.57 -9.47 -8.04
N ILE A 74 0.87 -8.39 -8.35
CA ILE A 74 1.33 -7.01 -8.10
C ILE A 74 0.61 -6.42 -6.89
N VAL A 75 1.38 -5.94 -5.93
CA VAL A 75 0.86 -5.34 -4.70
C VAL A 75 1.40 -3.92 -4.51
N LEU A 76 0.50 -2.98 -4.22
CA LEU A 76 0.85 -1.59 -3.90
C LEU A 76 0.38 -1.23 -2.49
N ILE A 77 1.26 -0.69 -1.65
CA ILE A 77 0.89 -0.26 -0.29
C ILE A 77 1.40 1.16 -0.06
N GLY A 78 0.49 2.08 0.21
CA GLY A 78 0.82 3.49 0.37
C GLY A 78 0.44 4.02 1.75
N TYR A 79 1.35 4.76 2.37
CA TYR A 79 1.11 5.43 3.66
C TYR A 79 1.03 6.95 3.50
N SER A 80 0.05 7.59 4.10
CA SER A 80 -0.17 9.04 4.04
C SER A 80 -0.26 9.50 2.58
N GLN A 81 0.54 10.47 2.14
CA GLN A 81 0.64 10.87 0.73
C GLN A 81 1.02 9.72 -0.22
N GLY A 82 1.71 8.69 0.28
CA GLY A 82 1.99 7.47 -0.46
C GLY A 82 0.72 6.69 -0.83
N GLY A 83 -0.32 6.77 0.00
CA GLY A 83 -1.64 6.16 -0.28
C GLY A 83 -2.34 6.79 -1.48
N SER A 84 -2.13 8.08 -1.74
CA SER A 84 -2.57 8.72 -2.99
C SER A 84 -1.69 8.34 -4.17
N GLN A 85 -0.39 8.12 -3.95
CA GLN A 85 0.56 7.75 -4.99
C GLN A 85 0.34 6.34 -5.54
N VAL A 86 -0.07 5.38 -4.72
CA VAL A 86 -0.37 4.02 -5.23
C VAL A 86 -1.48 4.03 -6.29
N ILE A 87 -2.46 4.94 -6.18
CA ILE A 87 -3.49 5.10 -7.24
C ILE A 87 -2.88 5.65 -8.53
N LYS A 88 -1.94 6.59 -8.43
CA LYS A 88 -1.22 7.12 -9.61
C LYS A 88 -0.41 6.02 -10.30
N VAL A 89 0.26 5.17 -9.51
CA VAL A 89 1.01 4.02 -10.04
C VAL A 89 0.07 3.01 -10.69
N ALA A 90 -1.05 2.66 -10.04
CA ALA A 90 -2.04 1.72 -10.57
C ALA A 90 -2.60 2.17 -11.93
N LYS A 91 -2.84 3.48 -12.12
CA LYS A 91 -3.25 4.03 -13.43
C LYS A 91 -2.19 3.84 -14.51
N VAL A 92 -0.92 4.10 -14.21
CA VAL A 92 0.16 3.83 -15.17
C VAL A 92 0.25 2.34 -15.50
N LEU A 93 0.05 1.46 -14.52
CA LEU A 93 -0.01 0.01 -14.76
C LEU A 93 -1.20 -0.37 -15.64
N GLN A 94 -2.37 0.26 -15.44
CA GLN A 94 -3.56 0.06 -16.26
C GLN A 94 -3.30 0.40 -17.74
N GLU A 95 -2.61 1.51 -18.01
CA GLU A 95 -2.21 1.91 -19.37
C GLU A 95 -1.30 0.87 -20.06
N HIS A 96 -0.65 0.01 -19.27
CA HIS A 96 0.21 -1.08 -19.74
C HIS A 96 -0.46 -2.46 -19.69
N GLY A 97 -1.77 -2.52 -19.40
CA GLY A 97 -2.52 -3.77 -19.30
C GLY A 97 -2.12 -4.64 -18.12
N ILE A 98 -1.61 -4.05 -17.03
CA ILE A 98 -1.20 -4.76 -15.82
C ILE A 98 -2.20 -4.53 -14.70
N ASP A 99 -2.73 -5.62 -14.15
CA ASP A 99 -3.60 -5.61 -12.98
C ASP A 99 -2.80 -5.48 -11.68
N CYS A 100 -3.41 -4.88 -10.67
CA CYS A 100 -2.96 -4.90 -9.30
C CYS A 100 -3.85 -5.86 -8.51
N ASP A 101 -3.27 -6.92 -7.96
CA ASP A 101 -4.02 -7.92 -7.20
C ASP A 101 -4.47 -7.38 -5.84
N LEU A 102 -3.63 -6.56 -5.21
CA LEU A 102 -3.93 -5.91 -3.94
C LEU A 102 -3.36 -4.49 -3.90
N VAL A 103 -4.21 -3.53 -3.54
CA VAL A 103 -3.79 -2.16 -3.25
C VAL A 103 -4.27 -1.76 -1.86
N ILE A 104 -3.38 -1.20 -1.05
CA ILE A 104 -3.69 -0.74 0.30
C ILE A 104 -3.31 0.72 0.44
N SER A 105 -4.22 1.54 0.96
CA SER A 105 -3.93 2.91 1.39
C SER A 105 -4.14 3.07 2.87
N LEU A 106 -3.13 3.57 3.58
CA LEU A 106 -3.16 3.83 5.01
C LEU A 106 -3.08 5.32 5.24
N ALA A 107 -4.03 5.89 5.99
CA ALA A 107 -4.00 7.30 6.38
C ALA A 107 -3.91 8.29 5.19
N ALA A 108 -4.55 7.96 4.06
CA ALA A 108 -4.43 8.70 2.79
C ALA A 108 -5.45 9.85 2.64
N GLY A 109 -5.84 10.48 3.74
CA GLY A 109 -6.86 11.54 3.82
C GLY A 109 -6.33 12.83 4.46
N GLY A 110 -7.23 13.61 5.04
CA GLY A 110 -6.93 14.68 5.99
C GLY A 110 -6.07 15.80 5.41
N MET A 111 -5.14 16.30 6.22
CA MET A 111 -4.19 17.33 5.80
C MET A 111 -3.35 16.92 4.58
N GLY A 112 -3.13 15.61 4.38
CA GLY A 112 -2.48 15.08 3.17
C GLY A 112 -3.24 15.34 1.87
N ARG A 113 -4.51 15.76 1.95
CA ARG A 113 -5.38 16.09 0.82
C ARG A 113 -5.78 17.57 0.74
N LEU A 114 -5.13 18.47 1.50
CA LEU A 114 -5.42 19.91 1.47
C LEU A 114 -5.28 20.56 0.09
N TYR A 115 -4.45 19.98 -0.78
CA TYR A 115 -4.28 20.43 -2.16
C TYR A 115 -4.68 19.33 -3.16
N PRO A 116 -5.98 19.05 -3.37
CA PRO A 116 -6.43 17.95 -4.24
C PRO A 116 -5.87 18.01 -5.66
N ALA A 117 -5.64 19.22 -6.18
CA ALA A 117 -5.07 19.45 -7.51
C ALA A 117 -3.70 18.79 -7.70
N GLN A 118 -2.89 18.61 -6.65
CA GLN A 118 -1.58 17.94 -6.74
C GLN A 118 -1.70 16.47 -7.18
N TRP A 119 -2.89 15.88 -7.05
CA TRP A 119 -3.16 14.51 -7.45
C TRP A 119 -3.60 14.39 -8.91
N GLY A 120 -4.11 15.47 -9.51
CA GLY A 120 -4.59 15.51 -10.90
C GLY A 120 -5.91 14.78 -11.15
N PHE A 121 -6.46 14.08 -10.15
CA PHE A 121 -7.73 13.36 -10.22
C PHE A 121 -8.24 13.00 -8.81
N ASN A 122 -9.45 12.43 -8.73
CA ASN A 122 -10.00 11.94 -7.46
C ASN A 122 -9.39 10.58 -7.07
N VAL A 123 -8.45 10.57 -6.13
CA VAL A 123 -7.79 9.36 -5.61
C VAL A 123 -8.72 8.41 -4.82
N ARG A 124 -9.99 8.80 -4.60
CA ARG A 124 -11.02 7.91 -4.03
C ARG A 124 -11.79 7.12 -5.10
N GLN A 125 -11.64 7.46 -6.38
CA GLN A 125 -12.15 6.64 -7.47
C GLN A 125 -11.08 5.61 -7.84
N ILE A 126 -11.34 4.36 -7.51
CA ILE A 126 -10.38 3.28 -7.66
C ILE A 126 -10.31 2.85 -9.15
N PRO A 127 -9.12 2.73 -9.74
CA PRO A 127 -8.93 2.18 -11.09
C PRO A 127 -9.49 0.75 -11.24
N ALA A 128 -10.01 0.42 -12.43
CA ALA A 128 -10.65 -0.87 -12.70
C ALA A 128 -9.67 -2.05 -12.78
N ASN A 129 -8.37 -1.79 -12.98
CA ASN A 129 -7.33 -2.83 -12.94
C ASN A 129 -6.95 -3.25 -11.52
N ILE A 130 -7.62 -2.73 -10.49
CA ILE A 130 -7.40 -3.14 -9.10
C ILE A 130 -8.46 -4.19 -8.75
N LYS A 131 -8.01 -5.39 -8.38
CA LYS A 131 -8.90 -6.49 -7.97
C LYS A 131 -9.42 -6.29 -6.54
N ARG A 132 -8.51 -5.94 -5.60
CA ARG A 132 -8.84 -5.69 -4.20
C ARG A 132 -8.19 -4.39 -3.70
N TYR A 133 -8.99 -3.53 -3.08
CA TYR A 133 -8.55 -2.28 -2.48
C TYR A 133 -8.93 -2.21 -1.01
N LEU A 134 -7.95 -2.06 -0.11
CA LEU A 134 -8.17 -1.86 1.32
C LEU A 134 -7.81 -0.43 1.72
N ASN A 135 -8.79 0.32 2.20
CA ASN A 135 -8.63 1.70 2.61
C ASN A 135 -8.71 1.83 4.13
N TYR A 136 -7.57 2.09 4.78
CA TYR A 136 -7.49 2.27 6.22
C TYR A 136 -7.40 3.75 6.61
N PHE A 137 -8.23 4.17 7.56
CA PHE A 137 -8.19 5.51 8.15
C PHE A 137 -8.64 5.46 9.61
N ALA A 138 -8.20 6.41 10.42
CA ALA A 138 -8.45 6.42 11.86
C ALA A 138 -9.03 7.75 12.31
N ALA A 139 -10.08 7.71 13.15
CA ALA A 139 -10.83 8.91 13.51
C ALA A 139 -9.98 9.99 14.23
N VAL A 140 -8.97 9.58 15.00
CA VAL A 140 -8.07 10.50 15.72
C VAL A 140 -6.90 10.99 14.85
N ASP A 141 -6.66 10.36 13.70
CA ASP A 141 -5.63 10.77 12.74
C ASP A 141 -6.09 11.96 11.90
N ARG A 142 -5.86 13.18 12.39
CA ARG A 142 -6.18 14.41 11.66
C ARG A 142 -5.33 14.63 10.40
N LEU A 143 -4.16 13.99 10.31
CA LEU A 143 -3.28 14.13 9.16
C LEU A 143 -3.74 13.27 7.99
N GLY A 144 -4.22 12.07 8.29
CA GLY A 144 -4.58 11.05 7.32
C GLY A 144 -6.07 10.72 7.21
N THR A 145 -6.94 11.41 7.95
CA THR A 145 -8.39 11.24 7.88
C THR A 145 -9.09 12.57 7.61
N ASP A 146 -9.93 12.59 6.57
CA ASP A 146 -10.78 13.74 6.25
C ASP A 146 -11.82 13.95 7.36
N HIS A 147 -12.05 15.20 7.76
CA HIS A 147 -13.00 15.56 8.81
C HIS A 147 -14.42 15.02 8.58
N ARG A 148 -14.85 14.96 7.32
CA ARG A 148 -16.15 14.38 6.95
C ARG A 148 -15.94 12.92 6.58
N TYR A 149 -16.53 12.02 7.36
CA TYR A 149 -16.38 10.56 7.20
C TYR A 149 -16.51 10.09 5.75
N HIS A 150 -17.58 10.48 5.04
CA HIS A 150 -17.82 10.05 3.66
C HIS A 150 -16.72 10.44 2.66
N ARG A 151 -15.90 11.47 2.95
CA ARG A 151 -14.79 11.88 2.07
C ARG A 151 -13.60 10.94 2.14
N ASN A 152 -13.54 10.10 3.18
CA ASN A 152 -12.55 9.05 3.32
C ASN A 152 -12.87 7.82 2.47
N LEU A 153 -14.12 7.63 2.06
CA LEU A 153 -14.54 6.40 1.39
C LEU A 153 -13.96 6.30 -0.02
N ALA A 154 -13.29 5.19 -0.29
CA ALA A 154 -12.94 4.73 -1.63
C ALA A 154 -14.17 4.11 -2.30
N ILE A 155 -14.27 4.28 -3.62
CA ILE A 155 -15.41 3.89 -4.44
C ILE A 155 -14.90 3.04 -5.59
N ALA A 156 -15.47 1.83 -5.72
CA ALA A 156 -15.18 0.92 -6.81
C ALA A 156 -15.73 1.46 -8.15
N PRO A 157 -15.05 1.20 -9.27
CA PRO A 157 -15.55 1.55 -10.60
C PRO A 157 -16.62 0.56 -11.12
N GLY A 158 -16.72 -0.64 -10.53
CA GLY A 158 -17.64 -1.70 -10.93
C GLY A 158 -17.51 -2.95 -10.04
N PHE A 159 -18.18 -4.04 -10.41
CA PHE A 159 -18.27 -5.27 -9.60
C PHE A 159 -16.96 -6.07 -9.51
N ASP A 160 -16.06 -5.93 -10.48
CA ASP A 160 -14.78 -6.67 -10.53
C ASP A 160 -13.72 -6.12 -9.56
N THR A 161 -13.96 -4.93 -8.98
CA THR A 161 -13.08 -4.29 -8.01
C THR A 161 -13.71 -4.36 -6.62
N HIS A 162 -13.13 -5.17 -5.75
CA HIS A 162 -13.57 -5.27 -4.36
C HIS A 162 -12.93 -4.15 -3.50
N VAL A 163 -13.75 -3.28 -2.91
CA VAL A 163 -13.30 -2.17 -2.06
C VAL A 163 -13.78 -2.37 -0.63
N GLU A 164 -12.86 -2.35 0.33
CA GLU A 164 -13.15 -2.29 1.76
C GLU A 164 -12.67 -0.96 2.35
N ASN A 165 -13.57 -0.25 3.02
CA ASN A 165 -13.28 0.98 3.77
C ASN A 165 -13.25 0.66 5.27
N ILE A 166 -12.06 0.68 5.86
CA ILE A 166 -11.78 0.19 7.20
C ILE A 166 -11.43 1.39 8.09
N ALA A 167 -12.39 1.79 8.92
CA ALA A 167 -12.22 2.84 9.90
C ALA A 167 -11.79 2.23 11.25
N TYR A 168 -10.68 2.69 11.81
CA TYR A 168 -10.34 2.36 13.20
C TYR A 168 -11.30 3.05 14.17
N PRO A 169 -11.75 2.35 15.23
CA PRO A 169 -12.60 2.96 16.25
C PRO A 169 -11.84 4.06 16.99
N ILE A 170 -12.57 5.07 17.48
CA ILE A 170 -11.98 6.20 18.22
C ILE A 170 -11.20 5.70 19.44
N ASP A 171 -11.74 4.72 20.16
CA ASP A 171 -11.18 4.22 21.42
C ASP A 171 -9.86 3.46 21.23
N ALA A 172 -9.58 2.96 20.02
CA ALA A 172 -8.29 2.36 19.69
C ALA A 172 -7.15 3.38 19.64
N ASN A 173 -7.47 4.68 19.56
CA ASN A 173 -6.53 5.79 19.58
C ASN A 173 -5.38 5.65 18.56
N VAL A 174 -5.69 5.11 17.37
CA VAL A 174 -4.72 4.93 16.29
C VAL A 174 -4.42 6.28 15.62
N ASP A 175 -3.26 6.85 15.92
CA ASP A 175 -2.77 8.06 15.26
C ASP A 175 -2.06 7.79 13.91
N HIS A 176 -1.66 8.87 13.25
CA HIS A 176 -0.99 8.84 11.94
C HIS A 176 0.23 7.91 11.92
N LEU A 177 1.06 7.93 12.95
CA LEU A 177 2.30 7.15 12.97
C LEU A 177 2.03 5.69 13.34
N ASN A 178 1.10 5.47 14.26
CA ASN A 178 0.82 4.16 14.83
C ASN A 178 0.02 3.26 13.88
N ILE A 179 -0.70 3.81 12.90
CA ILE A 179 -1.45 3.04 11.90
C ILE A 179 -0.57 2.07 11.07
N VAL A 180 0.74 2.35 10.96
CA VAL A 180 1.71 1.48 10.26
C VAL A 180 2.77 0.89 11.18
N ARG A 181 2.64 1.04 12.51
CA ARG A 181 3.66 0.57 13.46
C ARG A 181 3.67 -0.96 13.52
N CYS A 182 4.83 -1.54 13.24
CA CYS A 182 5.07 -2.99 13.37
C CYS A 182 6.06 -3.33 14.48
N TYR A 183 6.78 -2.33 15.04
CA TYR A 183 7.82 -2.55 16.04
C TYR A 183 7.92 -1.40 17.06
N PRO A 184 8.49 -1.67 18.25
CA PRO A 184 8.62 -3.01 18.81
C PRO A 184 7.22 -3.60 19.11
N ALA A 185 7.12 -4.93 19.23
CA ALA A 185 5.83 -5.64 19.21
C ALA A 185 4.87 -5.21 20.32
N GLU A 186 5.40 -4.86 21.49
CA GLU A 186 4.68 -4.37 22.66
C GLU A 186 4.08 -2.97 22.49
N ARG A 187 4.50 -2.23 21.46
CA ARG A 187 3.94 -0.90 21.12
C ARG A 187 2.94 -0.94 19.97
N ILE A 188 2.64 -2.11 19.43
CA ILE A 188 1.63 -2.25 18.39
C ILE A 188 0.25 -2.17 19.05
N ILE A 189 -0.57 -1.21 18.61
CA ILE A 189 -1.97 -1.11 19.04
C ILE A 189 -2.71 -2.40 18.63
N PRO A 190 -3.49 -3.04 19.52
CA PRO A 190 -4.16 -4.31 19.23
C PRO A 190 -4.97 -4.30 17.94
N GLU A 191 -5.70 -3.22 17.67
CA GLU A 191 -6.50 -3.06 16.46
C GLU A 191 -5.64 -2.97 15.21
N VAL A 192 -4.46 -2.33 15.27
CA VAL A 192 -3.52 -2.28 14.13
C VAL A 192 -2.97 -3.69 13.85
N ARG A 193 -2.70 -4.47 14.90
CA ARG A 193 -2.28 -5.87 14.76
C ARG A 193 -3.35 -6.70 14.05
N THR A 194 -4.57 -6.69 14.56
CA THR A 194 -5.64 -7.58 14.08
C THR A 194 -6.27 -7.11 12.77
N LEU A 195 -6.64 -5.83 12.68
CA LEU A 195 -7.37 -5.30 11.52
C LEU A 195 -6.46 -5.06 10.31
N PHE A 196 -5.17 -4.79 10.52
CA PHE A 196 -4.24 -4.49 9.44
C PHE A 196 -3.12 -5.51 9.29
N LEU A 197 -2.27 -5.75 10.29
CA LEU A 197 -1.08 -6.60 10.08
C LEU A 197 -1.43 -8.06 9.79
N GLU A 198 -2.34 -8.65 10.57
CA GLU A 198 -2.83 -10.02 10.34
C GLU A 198 -3.61 -10.11 9.04
N ARG A 199 -4.47 -9.12 8.76
CA ARG A 199 -5.21 -9.05 7.48
C ARG A 199 -4.25 -8.95 6.29
N LEU A 200 -3.21 -8.12 6.37
CA LEU A 200 -2.20 -7.96 5.32
C LEU A 200 -1.51 -9.28 5.01
N LEU A 201 -1.03 -10.00 6.04
CA LEU A 201 -0.39 -11.30 5.85
C LEU A 201 -1.36 -12.34 5.27
N HIS A 202 -2.62 -12.34 5.72
CA HIS A 202 -3.66 -13.21 5.18
C HIS A 202 -3.87 -12.95 3.68
N GLU A 203 -4.11 -11.69 3.30
CA GLU A 203 -4.32 -11.30 1.90
C GLU A 203 -3.13 -11.70 1.03
N LEU A 204 -1.91 -11.38 1.46
CA LEU A 204 -0.70 -11.73 0.72
C LEU A 204 -0.51 -13.24 0.58
N ALA A 205 -0.88 -14.05 1.58
CA ALA A 205 -0.81 -15.50 1.51
C ALA A 205 -1.80 -16.11 0.50
N THR A 206 -2.90 -15.42 0.18
CA THR A 206 -3.85 -15.85 -0.85
C THR A 206 -3.37 -15.55 -2.28
N LEU A 207 -2.40 -14.65 -2.44
CA LEU A 207 -1.82 -14.30 -3.74
C LEU A 207 -0.82 -15.38 -4.16
N LYS A 208 -1.32 -16.42 -4.83
CA LYS A 208 -0.45 -17.42 -5.48
C LYS A 208 0.04 -16.88 -6.82
N SER A 209 1.33 -17.03 -7.08
CA SER A 209 1.86 -16.82 -8.43
C SER A 209 1.26 -17.85 -9.37
N GLY A 210 0.67 -17.35 -10.47
CA GLY A 210 0.13 -18.19 -11.53
C GLY A 210 1.26 -18.88 -12.29
N ILE A 211 1.82 -19.94 -11.73
CA ILE A 211 2.52 -20.92 -12.56
C ILE A 211 1.41 -21.70 -13.24
N LEU A 212 1.06 -21.31 -14.48
CA LEU A 212 0.40 -22.22 -15.38
C LEU A 212 1.33 -23.44 -15.51
N PRO A 213 0.87 -24.66 -15.20
CA PRO A 213 1.62 -25.84 -15.61
C PRO A 213 1.76 -25.79 -17.13
N ALA A 214 3.00 -25.82 -17.62
CA ALA A 214 3.26 -26.05 -19.03
C ALA A 214 2.67 -27.42 -19.38
N PHE A 215 1.62 -27.44 -20.18
CA PHE A 215 1.13 -28.60 -20.89
C PHE A 215 1.53 -28.47 -22.35
#